data_AF-A0A9X9L8F8-F1
#
_entry.id   AF-A0A9X9L8F8-F1
#
_cell.length_a   1.000
_cell.length_b   1.000
_cell.length_c   1.000
_cell.angle_alpha   90.00
_cell.angle_beta   90.00
_cell.angle_gamma   90.00
#
_symmetry.space_group_name_H-M   'P 1'
#
loop_
_entity.id
_entity.type
_entity.pdbx_description
1 polymer ?
#
loop_
_entity_poly.entity_id
_entity_poly.type
_entity_poly.pdbx_seq_one_letter_code
_entity_poly.pdbx_strand_id
1 'polypeptide(L)'
;MVSMRPWFSAMQDNAPAHTAAITMEDMSQRLTQSIFRPANSPDLNPIEAVWNKVKDYIELHHLNLCRGKQRTQVSLCNIVKEAWDSVSSEDLVELI
;
A
#
# COMPACT_ATOMS: atom_id res chain seq x y z
N MET A 1 -31.98 -1.00 -5.52
CA MET A 1 -30.82 -1.81 -5.97
C MET A 1 -29.59 -0.93 -5.90
N VAL A 2 -28.61 -1.27 -5.06
CA VAL A 2 -27.31 -0.60 -5.07
C VAL A 2 -26.44 -1.35 -6.08
N SER A 3 -26.08 -0.70 -7.18
CA SER A 3 -25.27 -1.26 -8.26
C SER A 3 -23.82 -1.42 -7.79
N MET A 4 -23.17 -2.53 -8.14
CA MET A 4 -21.71 -2.61 -8.14
C MET A 4 -21.12 -1.40 -8.84
N ARG A 5 -20.01 -0.87 -8.34
CA ARG A 5 -19.25 0.23 -8.98
C ARG A 5 -18.25 -0.41 -9.94
N PRO A 6 -18.57 -0.59 -11.23
CA PRO A 6 -17.75 -1.41 -12.14
C PRO A 6 -16.38 -0.80 -12.42
N TRP A 7 -16.20 0.48 -12.08
CA TRP A 7 -14.97 1.24 -12.23
C TRP A 7 -14.05 1.18 -10.99
N PHE A 8 -14.44 0.49 -9.92
CA PHE A 8 -13.66 0.45 -8.67
C PHE A 8 -13.34 -0.99 -8.27
N SER A 9 -12.07 -1.35 -8.42
CA SER A 9 -11.52 -2.65 -8.07
C SER A 9 -10.43 -2.48 -7.01
N ALA A 10 -10.34 -3.42 -6.07
CA ALA A 10 -9.31 -3.45 -5.05
C ALA A 10 -8.22 -4.47 -5.42
N MET A 11 -6.97 -4.06 -5.32
CA MET A 11 -5.80 -4.93 -5.46
C MET A 11 -5.17 -5.13 -4.07
N GLN A 12 -5.06 -6.38 -3.63
CA GLN A 12 -4.40 -6.78 -2.39
C GLN A 12 -3.69 -8.12 -2.60
N ASP A 13 -2.76 -8.48 -1.72
CA ASP A 13 -2.18 -9.82 -1.75
C ASP A 13 -3.17 -10.89 -1.24
N ASN A 14 -2.77 -12.16 -1.30
CA ASN A 14 -3.61 -13.27 -0.85
C ASN A 14 -3.22 -13.74 0.56
N ALA A 15 -2.75 -12.86 1.45
CA ALA A 15 -2.46 -13.29 2.82
C ALA A 15 -3.74 -13.85 3.48
N PRO A 16 -3.64 -14.81 4.42
CA PRO A 16 -4.82 -15.50 4.98
C PRO A 16 -5.90 -14.56 5.56
N ALA A 17 -5.50 -13.41 6.10
CA ALA A 17 -6.42 -12.39 6.60
C ALA A 17 -7.26 -11.74 5.48
N HIS A 18 -6.70 -11.56 4.28
CA HIS A 18 -7.39 -10.99 3.12
C HIS A 18 -8.35 -11.98 2.47
N THR A 19 -8.08 -13.28 2.58
CA THR A 19 -8.95 -14.36 2.06
C THR A 19 -9.93 -14.91 3.09
N ALA A 20 -9.91 -14.42 4.33
CA ALA A 20 -10.81 -14.88 5.39
C ALA A 20 -12.27 -14.60 5.01
N ALA A 21 -13.19 -15.49 5.39
CA ALA A 21 -14.61 -15.38 5.03
C ALA A 21 -15.22 -14.02 5.42
N ILE A 22 -14.91 -13.54 6.63
CA ILE A 22 -15.37 -12.24 7.13
C ILE A 22 -14.87 -11.06 6.27
N THR A 23 -13.61 -11.12 5.82
CA THR A 23 -13.01 -10.07 4.98
C THR A 23 -13.62 -10.08 3.58
N MET A 24 -13.80 -11.27 2.99
CA MET A 24 -14.42 -11.42 1.67
C MET A 24 -15.90 -11.02 1.69
N GLU A 25 -16.62 -11.32 2.78
CA GLU A 25 -18.00 -10.86 2.98
C GLU A 25 -18.08 -9.33 3.05
N ASP A 26 -17.24 -8.68 3.86
CA ASP A 26 -17.19 -7.21 3.94
C ASP A 26 -16.84 -6.56 2.58
N MET A 27 -15.86 -7.11 1.85
CA MET A 27 -15.52 -6.65 0.49
C MET A 27 -16.70 -6.77 -0.49
N SER A 28 -17.45 -7.88 -0.40
CA SER A 28 -18.65 -8.10 -1.22
C SER A 28 -19.77 -7.10 -0.90
N GLN A 29 -19.97 -6.79 0.39
CA GLN A 29 -20.96 -5.81 0.86
C GLN A 29 -20.62 -4.39 0.41
N ARG A 30 -19.31 -4.07 0.32
CA ARG A 30 -18.81 -2.80 -0.23
C ARG A 30 -18.87 -2.73 -1.75
N LEU A 31 -19.32 -3.78 -2.41
CA LEU A 31 -19.46 -3.86 -3.87
C LEU A 31 -18.14 -3.58 -4.61
N THR A 32 -17.03 -4.02 -4.02
CA THR A 32 -15.69 -3.82 -4.55
C THR A 32 -15.16 -5.14 -5.10
N GLN A 33 -14.74 -5.14 -6.36
CA GLN A 33 -14.19 -6.34 -6.98
C GLN A 33 -12.72 -6.52 -6.60
N SER A 34 -12.33 -7.69 -6.10
CA SER A 34 -10.92 -8.01 -5.88
C SER A 34 -10.25 -8.38 -7.21
N ILE A 35 -9.08 -7.81 -7.47
CA ILE A 35 -8.21 -8.19 -8.58
C ILE A 35 -7.45 -9.45 -8.19
N PHE A 36 -7.41 -10.45 -9.09
CA PHE A 36 -6.62 -11.67 -8.88
C PHE A 36 -5.13 -11.34 -8.79
N ARG A 37 -4.43 -11.95 -7.82
CA ARG A 37 -2.98 -11.87 -7.69
C ARG A 37 -2.35 -13.25 -7.64
N PRO A 38 -1.33 -13.54 -8.46
CA PRO A 38 -0.53 -14.74 -8.29
C PRO A 38 0.29 -14.64 -7.00
N ALA A 39 0.53 -15.80 -6.38
CA ALA A 39 1.33 -15.89 -5.16
C ALA A 39 2.80 -15.50 -5.43
N ASN A 40 3.45 -14.86 -4.46
CA ASN A 40 4.85 -14.42 -4.53
C ASN A 40 5.17 -13.49 -5.71
N SER A 41 4.22 -12.64 -6.12
CA SER A 41 4.40 -11.69 -7.22
C SER A 41 4.26 -10.23 -6.77
N PRO A 42 5.16 -9.73 -5.89
CA PRO A 42 5.12 -8.35 -5.43
C PRO A 42 5.35 -7.34 -6.56
N ASP A 43 6.10 -7.73 -7.58
CA ASP A 43 6.36 -6.97 -8.81
C ASP A 43 5.08 -6.59 -9.57
N LEU A 44 4.02 -7.38 -9.43
CA LEU A 44 2.72 -7.09 -10.01
C LEU A 44 1.86 -6.16 -9.14
N ASN A 45 2.33 -5.70 -7.97
CA ASN A 45 1.58 -4.75 -7.12
C ASN A 45 2.14 -3.32 -7.27
N PRO A 46 1.37 -2.36 -7.83
CA PRO A 46 1.79 -0.97 -7.90
C PRO A 46 2.19 -0.35 -6.56
N ILE A 47 1.57 -0.78 -5.44
CA ILE A 47 1.89 -0.24 -4.11
C ILE A 47 3.33 -0.53 -3.67
N GLU A 48 3.97 -1.59 -4.20
CA GLU A 48 5.37 -1.90 -3.88
C GLU A 48 6.31 -0.85 -4.48
N ALA A 49 5.99 -0.33 -5.67
CA ALA A 49 6.73 0.78 -6.27
C ALA A 49 6.55 2.08 -5.48
N VAL A 50 5.34 2.34 -4.94
CA VAL A 50 5.10 3.46 -4.02
C VAL A 50 5.94 3.32 -2.76
N TRP A 51 5.98 2.13 -2.15
CA TRP A 51 6.82 1.87 -0.97
C TRP A 51 8.32 2.03 -1.26
N ASN A 52 8.78 1.74 -2.48
CA ASN A 52 10.16 2.03 -2.87
C ASN A 52 10.43 3.54 -2.86
N LYS A 53 9.56 4.36 -3.46
CA LYS A 53 9.70 5.83 -3.41
C LYS A 53 9.74 6.36 -1.97
N VAL A 54 8.87 5.83 -1.09
CA VAL A 54 8.86 6.18 0.34
C VAL A 54 10.20 5.82 1.01
N LYS A 55 10.75 4.63 0.74
CA LYS A 55 12.05 4.23 1.30
C LYS A 55 13.18 5.10 0.77
N ASP A 56 13.21 5.38 -0.53
CA ASP A 56 14.23 6.21 -1.18
C ASP A 56 14.24 7.63 -0.55
N TYR A 57 13.06 8.22 -0.32
CA TYR A 57 12.94 9.48 0.41
C TYR A 57 13.52 9.39 1.81
N ILE A 58 13.14 8.36 2.57
CA ILE A 58 13.60 8.17 3.95
C ILE A 58 15.13 8.01 4.01
N GLU A 59 15.71 7.22 3.11
CA GLU A 59 17.15 7.02 3.01
C GLU A 59 17.89 8.31 2.69
N LEU A 60 17.36 9.13 1.77
CA LEU A 60 17.96 10.40 1.36
C LEU A 60 17.87 11.48 2.45
N HIS A 61 16.70 11.65 3.06
CA HIS A 61 16.41 12.77 3.98
C HIS A 61 16.72 12.45 5.44
N HIS A 62 16.82 11.17 5.78
CA HIS A 62 17.13 10.72 7.13
C HIS A 62 18.32 9.76 7.14
N LEU A 63 19.44 10.17 6.51
CA LEU A 63 20.73 9.45 6.46
C LEU A 63 21.23 8.92 7.83
N ASN A 64 20.78 9.54 8.93
CA ASN A 64 21.09 9.13 10.30
C ASN A 64 20.22 7.97 10.84
N LEU A 65 19.32 7.39 10.04
CA LEU A 65 18.50 6.24 10.42
C LEU A 65 19.30 4.94 10.46
N CYS A 66 20.36 4.81 9.65
CA CYS A 66 21.12 3.57 9.46
C CYS A 66 22.10 3.19 10.59
N ARG A 67 22.01 3.77 11.81
CA ARG A 67 22.93 3.44 12.92
C ARG A 67 22.24 3.06 14.22
N GLY A 68 21.38 2.04 14.19
CA GLY A 68 21.03 1.24 15.37
C GLY A 68 20.33 1.96 16.53
N LYS A 69 19.90 3.22 16.37
CA LYS A 69 19.09 3.92 17.37
C LYS A 69 17.62 3.57 17.14
N GLN A 70 17.02 2.84 18.07
CA GLN A 70 15.57 2.66 18.09
C GLN A 70 14.88 4.02 18.22
N ARG A 71 14.00 4.32 17.28
CA ARG A 71 13.11 5.48 17.33
C ARG A 71 11.87 5.12 18.10
N THR A 72 11.23 6.13 18.71
CA THR A 72 9.89 5.95 19.22
C THR A 72 8.93 5.68 18.06
N GLN A 73 7.85 4.94 18.33
CA GLN A 73 6.80 4.68 17.35
C GLN A 73 6.29 5.98 16.71
N VAL A 74 6.07 7.03 17.53
CA VAL A 74 5.60 8.35 17.07
C VAL A 74 6.57 8.98 16.06
N SER A 75 7.87 8.94 16.34
CA SER A 75 8.89 9.47 15.43
C SER A 75 8.92 8.72 14.11
N LEU A 76 8.76 7.39 14.14
CA LEU A 76 8.72 6.58 12.92
C LEU A 76 7.48 6.90 12.09
N CYS A 77 6.30 6.99 12.71
CA CYS A 77 5.06 7.37 12.01
C CYS A 77 5.17 8.74 11.33
N ASN A 78 5.79 9.72 11.98
CA ASN A 78 5.97 11.04 11.40
C ASN A 78 6.88 11.02 10.16
N ILE A 79 7.99 10.26 10.22
CA ILE A 79 8.92 10.11 9.09
C ILE A 79 8.22 9.41 7.91
N VAL A 80 7.52 8.30 8.18
CA VAL A 80 6.80 7.57 7.12
C VAL A 80 5.71 8.43 6.51
N LYS A 81 5.00 9.23 7.32
CA LYS A 81 3.98 10.15 6.82
C LYS A 81 4.59 11.25 5.95
N GLU A 82 5.69 11.88 6.38
CA GLU A 82 6.40 12.88 5.60
C GLU A 82 6.84 12.32 4.23
N ALA A 83 7.41 11.11 4.22
CA ALA A 83 7.83 10.43 3.01
C ALA A 83 6.67 9.98 2.12
N TRP A 84 5.52 9.65 2.71
CA TRP A 84 4.31 9.35 1.96
C TRP A 84 3.73 10.60 1.29
N ASP A 85 3.69 11.71 2.03
CA ASP A 85 3.17 13.00 1.55
C ASP A 85 4.07 13.62 0.45
N SER A 86 5.30 13.10 0.24
CA SER A 86 6.18 13.51 -0.85
C SER A 86 5.93 12.78 -2.18
N VAL A 87 5.16 11.69 -2.17
CA VAL A 87 4.77 10.98 -3.40
C VAL A 87 3.70 11.78 -4.13
N SER A 88 4.00 12.24 -5.35
CA SER A 88 3.11 13.08 -6.15
C SER A 88 1.97 12.29 -6.79
N SER A 89 0.94 12.98 -7.29
CA SER A 89 -0.13 12.31 -8.04
C SER A 89 0.37 11.79 -9.39
N GLU A 90 1.34 12.47 -9.99
CA GLU A 90 2.02 12.07 -11.21
C GLU A 90 2.76 10.74 -11.01
N ASP A 91 3.49 10.60 -9.89
CA ASP A 91 4.15 9.33 -9.52
C ASP A 91 3.17 8.17 -9.41
N LEU A 92 1.93 8.43 -8.96
CA LEU A 92 0.90 7.40 -8.82
C LEU A 92 0.28 7.04 -10.17
N VAL A 93 0.04 8.02 -11.03
CA VAL A 93 -0.55 7.81 -12.37
C VAL A 93 0.40 7.01 -13.26
N GLU A 94 1.72 7.16 -13.12
CA GLU A 94 2.71 6.37 -13.88
C GLU A 94 2.70 4.86 -13.55
N LEU A 95 2.06 4.44 -12.46
CA LEU A 95 2.05 3.05 -11.98
C LEU A 95 0.82 2.23 -12.42
N ILE A 96 -0.11 2.84 -13.15
CA ILE A 96 -1.42 2.26 -13.52
C ILE A 96 -1.60 2.28 -15.04
#